data_AF-A0ABD1I1Q6-F1
#
_entry.id   AF-A0ABD1I1Q6-F1
#
_cell.length_a   1.000
_cell.length_b   1.000
_cell.length_c   1.000
_cell.angle_alpha   90.00
_cell.angle_beta   90.00
_cell.angle_gamma   90.00
#
_symmetry.space_group_name_H-M   'P 1'
#
loop_
_entity.id
_entity.type
_entity.pdbx_description
1 polymer ?
#
loop_
_entity_poly.entity_id
_entity_poly.type
_entity_poly.pdbx_seq_one_letter_code
_entity_poly.pdbx_strand_id
1 'polypeptide(L)'
;MASLFLITALFLHLATTVAGQGASLSKPGCQEKCGNVVVPYPFGIGMNCSADIPFTIICNETFNPPRPFFMVQIGFEEVVDISLTTKTVTVMQSVSPLNCTSERKLLQLGKPVAGFSFATFSNIYNRLVVVGCQNVVSLLPSYGECNPICGHSSICNGINCCQNVIPPRQREIEFFYRNPAADTNVALGCGYVFMTDQRWLLSEYANYTNLHNLSTPIRFQSDLRAPLVLEWEFEISNPTTLPGVQCDKIDFPFILLGGENMSSTVCSCKHGYQGNPYLSCEDIDECESSSLNNCPTGTCVNKVGSFSCQAQASDSKRRTKPVIIGVSCGLGGLVLLGGALVSSNVARKRIEANLSNLQTCDEETEPAMSIAVYDSLYSDTTGFSTTADSSEFPFLSRSS
;
A
#
# COMPACT_ATOMS: atom_id res chain seq x y z
N MET A 1 -50.42 -7.78 -7.17
CA MET A 1 -49.03 -7.69 -7.69
C MET A 1 -48.16 -6.61 -7.03
N ALA A 2 -48.67 -5.81 -6.07
CA ALA A 2 -47.85 -4.82 -5.35
C ALA A 2 -47.13 -5.36 -4.11
N SER A 3 -47.54 -6.53 -3.59
CA SER A 3 -47.01 -7.07 -2.32
C SER A 3 -45.76 -7.95 -2.47
N LEU A 4 -45.36 -8.31 -3.70
CA LEU A 4 -44.18 -9.15 -3.96
C LEU A 4 -42.91 -8.31 -4.21
N PHE A 5 -43.06 -7.04 -4.59
CA PHE A 5 -41.95 -6.11 -4.82
C PHE A 5 -41.36 -5.52 -3.53
N LEU A 6 -42.13 -5.49 -2.45
CA LEU A 6 -41.66 -5.01 -1.13
C LEU A 6 -40.73 -6.01 -0.43
N ILE A 7 -40.87 -7.31 -0.72
CA ILE A 7 -40.01 -8.35 -0.12
C ILE A 7 -38.66 -8.40 -0.85
N THR A 8 -38.61 -8.13 -2.16
CA THR A 8 -37.33 -8.02 -2.90
C THR A 8 -36.56 -6.73 -2.58
N ALA A 9 -37.24 -5.67 -2.13
CA ALA A 9 -36.58 -4.43 -1.70
C ALA A 9 -36.00 -4.51 -0.27
N LEU A 10 -36.48 -5.43 0.57
CA LEU A 10 -36.01 -5.59 1.95
C LEU A 10 -34.76 -6.49 2.08
N PHE A 11 -34.38 -7.22 1.03
CA PHE A 11 -33.19 -8.09 1.02
C PHE A 11 -31.94 -7.44 0.41
N LEU A 12 -31.98 -6.17 0.00
CA LEU A 12 -30.88 -5.50 -0.72
C LEU A 12 -30.20 -4.37 0.08
N HIS A 13 -30.25 -4.41 1.42
CA HIS A 13 -29.61 -3.39 2.29
C HIS A 13 -28.67 -3.95 3.38
N LEU A 14 -28.25 -5.20 3.29
CA LEU A 14 -27.07 -5.68 4.01
C LEU A 14 -25.95 -6.07 3.03
N ALA A 15 -25.55 -5.12 2.19
CA ALA A 15 -24.14 -5.08 1.80
C ALA A 15 -23.40 -4.44 2.98
N THR A 16 -23.05 -5.25 3.98
CA THR A 16 -21.97 -4.88 4.90
C THR A 16 -20.76 -4.63 4.01
N THR A 17 -20.36 -3.37 3.89
CA THR A 17 -19.00 -3.04 3.48
C THR A 17 -18.09 -3.73 4.48
N VAL A 18 -17.56 -4.89 4.12
CA VAL A 18 -16.33 -5.39 4.74
C VAL A 18 -15.28 -4.41 4.25
N ALA A 19 -15.11 -3.31 4.99
CA ALA A 19 -13.85 -2.61 4.94
C ALA A 19 -12.82 -3.69 5.29
N GLY A 20 -11.93 -4.02 4.37
CA GLY A 20 -10.84 -4.95 4.63
C GLY A 20 -10.24 -4.57 5.97
N GLN A 21 -10.31 -5.47 6.95
CA GLN A 21 -9.73 -5.22 8.25
C GLN A 21 -8.23 -5.16 8.01
N GLY A 22 -7.69 -3.94 7.97
CA GLY A 22 -6.25 -3.77 8.12
C GLY A 22 -5.86 -4.47 9.41
N ALA A 23 -4.77 -5.24 9.37
CA ALA A 23 -4.28 -5.95 10.55
C ALA A 23 -4.14 -4.96 11.73
N SER A 24 -4.80 -5.28 12.84
CA SER A 24 -4.84 -4.41 14.04
C SER A 24 -3.42 -4.10 14.52
N LEU A 25 -3.11 -2.83 14.73
CA LEU A 25 -1.80 -2.42 15.21
C LEU A 25 -1.70 -2.40 16.75
N SER A 26 -2.84 -2.34 17.44
CA SER A 26 -2.91 -2.42 18.91
C SER A 26 -2.99 -3.87 19.40
N LYS A 27 -2.69 -4.06 20.69
CA LYS A 27 -2.88 -5.33 21.38
C LYS A 27 -4.36 -5.79 21.26
N PRO A 28 -4.65 -7.08 21.02
CA PRO A 28 -6.03 -7.55 20.88
C PRO A 28 -6.92 -7.16 22.07
N GLY A 29 -8.09 -6.58 21.78
CA GLY A 29 -9.02 -6.07 22.79
C GLY A 29 -8.70 -4.67 23.33
N CYS A 30 -7.66 -4.01 22.83
CA CYS A 30 -7.28 -2.65 23.20
C CYS A 30 -7.65 -1.63 22.13
N GLN A 31 -8.00 -0.43 22.58
CA GLN A 31 -8.30 0.70 21.71
C GLN A 31 -7.08 1.09 20.85
N GLU A 32 -7.30 1.22 19.55
CA GLU A 32 -6.23 1.46 18.57
C GLU A 32 -5.93 2.95 18.34
N LYS A 33 -6.89 3.85 18.60
CA LYS A 33 -6.72 5.28 18.34
C LYS A 33 -7.11 6.14 19.54
N CYS A 34 -6.34 7.20 19.79
CA CYS A 34 -6.72 8.28 20.68
C CYS A 34 -6.82 9.58 19.86
N GLY A 35 -8.06 10.02 19.61
CA GLY A 35 -8.32 11.10 18.65
C GLY A 35 -7.82 10.73 17.26
N ASN A 36 -6.85 11.50 16.77
CA ASN A 36 -6.27 11.30 15.44
C ASN A 36 -4.99 10.43 15.43
N VAL A 37 -4.51 10.01 16.61
CA VAL A 37 -3.24 9.28 16.74
C VAL A 37 -3.51 7.79 16.84
N VAL A 38 -2.87 7.00 15.97
CA VAL A 38 -2.81 5.55 16.08
C VAL A 38 -1.83 5.16 17.17
N VAL A 39 -2.24 4.27 18.07
CA VAL A 39 -1.45 3.80 19.21
C VAL A 39 -1.12 2.32 19.01
N PRO A 40 0.00 2.00 18.32
CA PRO A 40 0.41 0.63 18.05
C PRO A 40 1.17 0.04 19.23
N TYR A 41 1.08 -1.28 19.44
CA TYR A 41 1.96 -1.98 20.39
C TYR A 41 3.44 -1.82 19.97
N PRO A 42 4.41 -1.57 20.88
CA PRO A 42 4.37 -1.72 22.33
C PRO A 42 3.63 -0.63 23.10
N PHE A 43 3.24 0.47 22.44
CA PHE A 43 2.41 1.50 23.04
C PHE A 43 0.97 1.01 23.24
N GLY A 44 0.31 1.54 24.27
CA GLY A 44 -1.07 1.16 24.53
C GLY A 44 -1.80 2.18 25.38
N ILE A 45 -3.09 2.36 25.10
CA ILE A 45 -3.96 3.22 25.90
C ILE A 45 -4.28 2.50 27.20
N GLY A 46 -3.66 2.95 28.30
CA GLY A 46 -3.72 2.30 29.60
C GLY A 46 -2.71 1.15 29.77
N MET A 47 -2.35 0.89 31.02
CA MET A 47 -1.25 -0.03 31.40
C MET A 47 -1.47 -1.49 31.01
N ASN A 48 -2.73 -1.93 30.87
CA ASN A 48 -3.02 -3.31 30.43
C ASN A 48 -2.82 -3.51 28.92
N CYS A 49 -2.72 -2.43 28.17
CA CYS A 49 -2.63 -2.41 26.72
C CYS A 49 -1.23 -2.11 26.20
N SER A 50 -0.37 -1.52 27.03
CA SER A 50 1.05 -1.29 26.72
C SER A 50 1.92 -2.49 27.08
N ALA A 51 3.13 -2.52 26.54
CA ALA A 51 4.13 -3.54 26.90
C ALA A 51 4.70 -3.32 28.30
N ASP A 52 4.87 -2.06 28.71
CA ASP A 52 5.37 -1.66 30.02
C ASP A 52 4.92 -0.21 30.33
N ILE A 53 5.19 0.26 31.55
CA ILE A 53 4.82 1.58 32.05
C ILE A 53 5.27 2.72 31.11
N PRO A 54 6.53 2.76 30.61
CA PRO A 54 6.97 3.87 29.75
C PRO A 54 6.24 3.95 28.40
N PHE A 55 5.65 2.84 27.93
CA PHE A 55 4.88 2.78 26.70
C PHE A 55 3.38 3.07 26.90
N THR A 56 2.99 3.44 28.13
CA THR A 56 1.58 3.72 28.46
C THR A 56 1.16 5.09 27.95
N ILE A 57 0.11 5.11 27.15
CA ILE A 57 -0.56 6.32 26.68
C ILE A 57 -1.80 6.57 27.56
N ILE A 58 -1.94 7.81 28.02
CA ILE A 58 -3.18 8.31 28.61
C ILE A 58 -3.95 9.04 27.52
N CYS A 59 -5.13 8.55 27.19
CA CYS A 59 -6.03 9.25 26.30
C CYS A 59 -6.91 10.21 27.10
N ASN A 60 -6.67 11.51 26.96
CA ASN A 60 -7.46 12.52 27.66
C ASN A 60 -8.68 12.91 26.82
N GLU A 61 -9.85 12.43 27.25
CA GLU A 61 -11.14 12.63 26.59
C GLU A 61 -11.77 14.01 26.86
N THR A 62 -11.16 14.84 27.72
CA THR A 62 -11.64 16.22 27.95
C THR A 62 -11.40 17.14 26.75
N PHE A 63 -10.48 16.76 25.86
CA PHE A 63 -10.24 17.44 24.58
C PHE A 63 -11.17 16.88 23.49
N ASN A 64 -11.51 17.71 22.50
CA ASN A 64 -12.25 17.29 21.32
C ASN A 64 -11.47 17.66 20.04
N PRO A 65 -10.91 16.69 19.29
CA PRO A 65 -10.89 15.25 19.60
C PRO A 65 -10.01 14.93 20.83
N PRO A 66 -10.16 13.73 21.43
CA PRO A 66 -9.31 13.27 22.54
C PRO A 66 -7.83 13.33 22.20
N ARG A 67 -6.98 13.63 23.19
CA ARG A 67 -5.54 13.81 22.98
C ARG A 67 -4.72 12.80 23.77
N PRO A 68 -3.73 12.15 23.15
CA PRO A 68 -2.86 11.21 23.84
C PRO A 68 -1.71 11.92 24.56
N PHE A 69 -1.34 11.39 25.72
CA PHE A 69 -0.24 11.89 26.54
C PHE A 69 0.60 10.76 27.10
N PHE A 70 1.89 10.99 27.24
CA PHE A 70 2.75 10.22 28.11
C PHE A 70 2.73 10.77 29.53
N MET A 71 2.86 9.88 30.51
CA MET A 71 3.31 10.25 31.84
C MET A 71 4.84 10.42 31.83
N VAL A 72 5.30 11.58 32.28
CA VAL A 72 6.72 11.85 32.53
C VAL A 72 6.93 12.13 34.02
N GLN A 73 8.19 12.20 34.46
CA GLN A 73 8.51 12.44 35.88
C GLN A 73 7.81 13.69 36.44
N ILE A 74 7.61 14.71 35.60
CA ILE A 74 6.96 15.97 35.97
C ILE A 74 5.90 16.30 34.91
N GLY A 75 4.65 15.90 35.15
CA GLY A 75 3.51 16.24 34.30
C GLY A 75 3.27 15.26 33.15
N PHE A 76 2.89 15.80 31.99
CA PHE A 76 2.45 15.03 30.83
C PHE A 76 2.96 15.65 29.53
N GLU A 77 3.32 14.80 28.57
CA GLU A 77 3.75 15.23 27.25
C GLU A 77 2.77 14.74 26.18
N GLU A 78 2.25 15.66 25.37
CA GLU A 78 1.27 15.34 24.33
C GLU A 78 1.95 14.60 23.19
N VAL A 79 1.35 13.50 22.76
CA VAL A 79 1.84 12.70 21.64
C VAL A 79 1.14 13.15 20.36
N VAL A 80 1.92 13.41 19.33
CA VAL A 80 1.43 13.85 18.02
C VAL A 80 1.33 12.69 17.05
N ASP A 81 2.32 11.81 17.07
CA ASP A 81 2.41 10.69 16.14
C ASP A 81 3.28 9.56 16.70
N ILE A 82 2.94 8.32 16.35
CA ILE A 82 3.71 7.12 16.69
C ILE A 82 3.86 6.30 15.41
N SER A 83 5.10 6.03 15.02
CA SER A 83 5.41 5.27 13.81
C SER A 83 6.20 4.00 14.12
N LEU A 84 5.63 2.86 13.74
CA LEU A 84 6.31 1.55 13.78
C LEU A 84 7.38 1.42 12.69
N THR A 85 7.21 2.09 11.55
CA THR A 85 8.09 1.96 10.40
C THR A 85 9.38 2.74 10.60
N THR A 86 9.26 3.99 11.03
CA THR A 86 10.43 4.86 11.30
C THR A 86 10.96 4.71 12.72
N LYS A 87 10.28 3.94 13.58
CA LYS A 87 10.61 3.79 15.02
C LYS A 87 10.69 5.12 15.75
N THR A 88 9.78 6.02 15.40
CA THR A 88 9.72 7.36 15.98
C THR A 88 8.43 7.57 16.76
N VAL A 89 8.53 8.41 17.79
CA VAL A 89 7.38 9.01 18.47
C VAL A 89 7.59 10.51 18.54
N THR A 90 6.60 11.29 18.13
CA THR A 90 6.68 12.75 18.15
C THR A 90 5.87 13.28 19.33
N VAL A 91 6.49 14.10 20.17
CA VAL A 91 5.86 14.75 21.33
C VAL A 91 5.89 16.27 21.21
N MET A 92 4.92 16.98 21.76
CA MET A 92 4.92 18.44 21.82
C MET A 92 5.58 18.93 23.11
N GLN A 93 6.86 19.29 23.05
CA GLN A 93 7.57 19.79 24.24
C GLN A 93 7.45 21.32 24.39
N SER A 94 7.58 21.80 25.62
CA SER A 94 7.73 23.24 25.90
C SER A 94 9.13 23.72 25.52
N VAL A 95 9.25 24.93 24.98
CA VAL A 95 10.56 25.54 24.67
C VAL A 95 11.24 26.09 25.93
N SER A 96 12.58 26.06 25.99
CA SER A 96 13.31 26.57 27.15
C SER A 96 13.74 28.03 26.95
N PRO A 97 13.33 28.97 27.82
CA PRO A 97 13.75 30.37 27.72
C PRO A 97 15.21 30.56 28.11
N LEU A 98 15.88 31.53 27.48
CA LEU A 98 17.21 31.97 27.85
C LEU A 98 17.13 33.15 28.84
N ASN A 99 17.75 33.04 30.01
CA ASN A 99 17.63 34.02 31.10
C ASN A 99 18.46 35.31 30.93
N CYS A 100 18.81 35.72 29.70
CA CYS A 100 19.51 36.98 29.43
C CYS A 100 20.74 37.26 30.31
N THR A 101 21.55 36.25 30.62
CA THR A 101 22.66 36.41 31.57
C THR A 101 23.97 36.68 30.84
N SER A 102 24.73 37.69 31.29
CA SER A 102 26.12 37.91 30.83
C SER A 102 27.04 36.79 31.32
N GLU A 103 26.76 36.23 32.50
CA GLU A 103 27.45 35.05 33.01
C GLU A 103 27.17 33.81 32.16
N ARG A 104 28.22 33.01 31.97
CA ARG A 104 28.11 31.70 31.32
C ARG A 104 27.38 30.73 32.24
N LYS A 105 26.21 30.27 31.83
CA LYS A 105 25.40 29.28 32.56
C LYS A 105 25.34 27.96 31.81
N LEU A 106 25.34 26.87 32.56
CA LEU A 106 25.07 25.53 32.04
C LEU A 106 23.56 25.30 32.06
N LEU A 107 23.01 24.77 30.97
CA LEU A 107 21.63 24.33 30.89
C LEU A 107 21.59 22.94 30.24
N GLN A 108 20.62 22.15 30.67
CA GLN A 108 20.37 20.80 30.17
C GLN A 108 18.98 20.75 29.56
N LEU A 109 18.90 20.21 28.34
CA LEU A 109 17.65 19.86 27.67
C LEU A 109 17.47 18.35 27.68
N GLY A 110 16.22 17.91 27.82
CA GLY A 110 15.87 16.49 27.84
C GLY A 110 14.99 16.04 28.98
N LYS A 111 14.41 16.99 29.74
CA LYS A 111 13.35 16.69 30.71
C LYS A 111 12.17 15.88 30.18
N PRO A 112 11.75 15.97 28.89
CA PRO A 112 10.78 15.00 28.36
C PRO A 112 11.34 13.57 28.37
N VAL A 113 12.61 13.39 27.98
CA VAL A 113 13.29 12.09 27.86
C VAL A 113 13.73 11.47 29.18
N ALA A 114 13.86 12.27 30.25
CA ALA A 114 14.09 11.72 31.60
C ALA A 114 12.98 10.74 32.06
N GLY A 115 11.76 10.84 31.49
CA GLY A 115 10.69 9.84 31.64
C GLY A 115 10.68 8.72 30.58
N PHE A 116 11.41 8.88 29.48
CA PHE A 116 11.46 7.96 28.33
C PHE A 116 12.78 7.19 28.29
N SER A 117 13.04 6.32 29.27
CA SER A 117 14.23 5.46 29.27
C SER A 117 14.37 4.59 28.00
N PHE A 118 13.26 4.38 27.28
CA PHE A 118 13.18 3.62 26.04
C PHE A 118 13.51 4.43 24.78
N ALA A 119 13.79 5.75 24.87
CA ALA A 119 13.95 6.60 23.69
C ALA A 119 15.19 7.50 23.72
N THR A 120 15.59 7.97 22.55
CA THR A 120 16.67 8.97 22.34
C THR A 120 16.22 10.06 21.36
N PHE A 121 16.89 11.20 21.32
CA PHE A 121 16.60 12.23 20.32
C PHE A 121 17.05 11.78 18.93
N SER A 122 16.16 11.88 17.93
CA SER A 122 16.59 11.67 16.56
C SER A 122 17.47 12.82 16.08
N ASN A 123 18.73 12.53 15.75
CA ASN A 123 19.64 13.50 15.11
C ASN A 123 19.32 13.69 13.61
N ILE A 124 18.52 12.81 13.03
CA ILE A 124 18.09 12.87 11.63
C ILE A 124 16.98 13.92 11.49
N TYR A 125 15.93 13.80 12.31
CA TYR A 125 14.76 14.66 12.22
C TYR A 125 14.94 15.99 12.95
N ASN A 126 15.57 15.98 14.14
CA ASN A 126 15.64 17.17 14.97
C ASN A 126 16.89 18.01 14.74
N ARG A 127 16.76 19.30 15.05
CA ARG A 127 17.88 20.24 15.22
C ARG A 127 17.77 20.90 16.57
N LEU A 128 18.92 21.22 17.18
CA LEU A 128 18.95 22.16 18.30
C LEU A 128 18.81 23.56 17.70
N VAL A 129 17.80 24.30 18.12
CA VAL A 129 17.47 25.61 17.61
C VAL A 129 17.63 26.63 18.73
N VAL A 130 18.30 27.73 18.41
CA VAL A 130 18.36 28.91 19.26
C VAL A 130 17.67 30.03 18.51
N VAL A 131 16.58 30.52 19.06
CA VAL A 131 15.87 31.71 18.57
C VAL A 131 16.29 32.88 19.45
N GLY A 132 16.39 34.07 18.86
CA GLY A 132 16.92 35.27 19.50
C GLY A 132 18.23 35.71 18.86
N CYS A 133 18.74 36.86 19.28
CA CYS A 133 20.04 37.36 18.81
C CYS A 133 20.95 37.72 19.98
N GLN A 134 22.25 37.83 19.71
CA GLN A 134 23.29 38.11 20.72
C GLN A 134 23.34 37.05 21.84
N ASN A 135 22.94 35.82 21.54
CA ASN A 135 23.09 34.69 22.45
C ASN A 135 24.21 33.81 21.94
N VAL A 136 25.13 33.42 22.81
CA VAL A 136 26.17 32.43 22.48
C VAL A 136 25.78 31.13 23.15
N VAL A 137 25.51 30.09 22.37
CA VAL A 137 25.16 28.75 22.86
C VAL A 137 26.19 27.74 22.33
N SER A 138 26.92 27.09 23.23
CA SER A 138 27.97 26.13 22.89
C SER A 138 27.60 24.74 23.42
N LEU A 139 27.41 23.76 22.53
CA LEU A 139 27.02 22.39 22.91
C LEU A 139 28.20 21.60 23.50
N LEU A 140 27.88 20.63 24.36
CA LEU A 140 28.85 19.72 24.98
C LEU A 140 28.67 18.24 24.56
N PRO A 141 29.77 17.48 24.42
CA PRO A 141 31.14 17.98 24.14
C PRO A 141 31.13 18.85 22.86
N SER A 142 32.19 19.61 22.57
CA SER A 142 32.21 20.72 21.59
C SER A 142 31.75 20.37 20.15
N TYR A 143 30.46 20.12 19.95
CA TYR A 143 29.78 19.74 18.70
C TYR A 143 29.37 20.97 17.87
N GLY A 144 29.73 22.17 18.35
CA GLY A 144 29.56 23.43 17.65
C GLY A 144 28.97 24.52 18.54
N GLU A 145 28.97 25.73 17.99
CA GLU A 145 28.47 26.93 18.65
C GLU A 145 27.42 27.59 17.77
N CYS A 146 26.40 28.12 18.43
CA CYS A 146 25.27 28.82 17.85
C CYS A 146 25.32 30.27 18.36
N ASN A 147 25.66 31.21 17.47
CA ASN A 147 25.80 32.63 17.80
C ASN A 147 25.02 33.49 16.78
N PRO A 148 23.70 33.64 16.94
CA PRO A 148 22.87 34.38 16.01
C PRO A 148 23.06 35.90 16.17
N ILE A 149 23.24 36.58 15.05
CA ILE A 149 23.36 38.04 15.00
C ILE A 149 21.97 38.70 14.88
N CYS A 150 21.84 39.95 15.34
CA CYS A 150 20.59 40.68 15.20
C CYS A 150 20.43 41.18 13.76
N GLY A 151 19.26 40.96 13.18
CA GLY A 151 18.94 41.42 11.83
C GLY A 151 17.52 41.04 11.45
N HIS A 152 17.25 40.83 10.17
CA HIS A 152 15.97 40.32 9.70
C HIS A 152 16.20 39.25 8.63
N SER A 153 15.58 38.09 8.81
CA SER A 153 15.67 36.96 7.87
C SER A 153 14.41 36.12 7.99
N SER A 154 13.83 35.71 6.86
CA SER A 154 12.66 34.83 6.81
C SER A 154 12.98 33.35 7.04
N ILE A 155 14.27 33.00 7.22
CA ILE A 155 14.76 31.63 7.43
C ILE A 155 15.78 31.59 8.58
N CYS A 156 15.88 30.46 9.28
CA CYS A 156 16.85 30.29 10.36
C CYS A 156 18.25 30.00 9.80
N ASN A 157 19.03 31.06 9.55
CA ASN A 157 20.32 31.01 8.85
C ASN A 157 21.46 31.74 9.59
N GLY A 158 21.33 31.97 10.89
CA GLY A 158 22.29 32.72 11.71
C GLY A 158 21.88 34.15 12.02
N ILE A 159 20.76 34.64 11.48
CA ILE A 159 20.18 35.95 11.78
C ILE A 159 18.91 35.74 12.61
N ASN A 160 18.86 36.25 13.85
CA ASN A 160 17.81 36.03 14.85
C ASN A 160 17.48 34.57 15.21
N CYS A 161 18.12 33.62 14.55
CA CYS A 161 18.00 32.20 14.80
C CYS A 161 19.24 31.48 14.30
N CYS A 162 19.67 30.45 14.99
CA CYS A 162 20.66 29.51 14.50
C CYS A 162 20.26 28.08 14.88
N GLN A 163 20.76 27.10 14.13
CA GLN A 163 20.49 25.69 14.34
C GLN A 163 21.78 24.88 14.32
N ASN A 164 21.82 23.81 15.09
CA ASN A 164 22.93 22.86 15.07
C ASN A 164 22.43 21.41 15.06
N VAL A 165 23.27 20.51 14.55
CA VAL A 165 23.03 19.07 14.57
C VAL A 165 23.17 18.57 16.00
N ILE A 166 22.25 17.69 16.40
CA ILE A 166 22.29 17.03 17.70
C ILE A 166 23.18 15.79 17.57
N PRO A 167 24.03 15.47 18.55
CA PRO A 167 24.79 14.23 18.51
C PRO A 167 23.83 13.02 18.50
N PRO A 168 24.21 11.91 17.83
CA PRO A 168 23.36 10.73 17.78
C PRO A 168 23.19 10.10 19.16
N ARG A 169 22.01 9.46 19.37
CA ARG A 169 21.65 8.65 20.55
C ARG A 169 21.78 9.38 21.90
N GLN A 170 21.59 10.70 21.89
CA GLN A 170 21.55 11.48 23.11
C GLN A 170 20.17 11.37 23.76
N ARG A 171 20.14 11.24 25.08
CA ARG A 171 18.93 11.37 25.90
C ARG A 171 18.84 12.72 26.59
N GLU A 172 19.97 13.39 26.68
CA GLU A 172 20.14 14.68 27.30
C GLU A 172 21.14 15.48 26.49
N ILE A 173 20.92 16.79 26.37
CA ILE A 173 21.83 17.71 25.71
C ILE A 173 22.22 18.78 26.69
N GLU A 174 23.52 18.84 26.98
CA GLU A 174 24.10 19.90 27.78
C GLU A 174 24.70 20.98 26.88
N PHE A 175 24.50 22.23 27.25
CA PHE A 175 25.13 23.36 26.59
C PHE A 175 25.38 24.49 27.56
N PHE A 176 26.39 25.28 27.24
CA PHE A 176 26.59 26.57 27.87
C PHE A 176 25.86 27.65 27.09
N TYR A 177 25.27 28.60 27.79
CA TYR A 177 24.74 29.81 27.18
C TYR A 177 25.22 31.06 27.91
N ARG A 178 25.33 32.16 27.16
CA ARG A 178 25.49 33.52 27.68
C ARG A 178 24.95 34.53 26.68
N ASN A 179 24.57 35.70 27.15
CA ASN A 179 24.21 36.83 26.32
C ASN A 179 25.22 37.97 26.58
N PRO A 180 26.18 38.22 25.68
CA PRO A 180 27.18 39.27 25.88
C PRO A 180 26.62 40.69 25.96
N ALA A 181 25.38 40.92 25.52
CA ALA A 181 24.72 42.22 25.54
C ALA A 181 23.82 42.42 26.78
N ALA A 182 23.71 41.42 27.66
CA ALA A 182 22.84 41.48 28.86
C ALA A 182 23.12 42.67 29.78
N ASP A 183 24.38 43.09 29.91
CA ASP A 183 24.77 44.21 30.79
C ASP A 183 24.56 45.58 30.13
N THR A 184 24.29 45.61 28.83
CA THR A 184 23.88 46.83 28.14
C THR A 184 22.37 46.94 28.31
N ASN A 185 21.85 48.04 28.87
CA ASN A 185 20.41 48.29 29.13
C ASN A 185 19.50 48.25 27.87
N VAL A 186 19.99 47.68 26.76
CA VAL A 186 19.26 47.37 25.55
C VAL A 186 18.58 46.02 25.76
N ALA A 187 17.31 46.05 26.18
CA ALA A 187 16.45 44.88 26.30
C ALA A 187 16.12 44.25 24.92
N LEU A 188 17.14 43.77 24.22
CA LEU A 188 16.98 42.91 23.05
C LEU A 188 16.51 41.54 23.55
N GLY A 189 15.37 41.09 23.02
CA GLY A 189 14.66 39.91 23.51
C GLY A 189 15.55 38.68 23.55
N CYS A 190 15.83 38.18 24.75
CA CYS A 190 16.38 36.85 24.88
C CYS A 190 15.34 35.88 24.36
N GLY A 191 15.77 34.99 23.49
CA GLY A 191 14.86 34.03 22.92
C GLY A 191 14.93 32.71 23.67
N TYR A 192 14.91 31.64 22.91
CA TYR A 192 14.65 30.30 23.40
C TYR A 192 15.63 29.32 22.80
N VAL A 193 15.85 28.24 23.52
CA VAL A 193 16.62 27.10 23.06
C VAL A 193 15.77 25.85 23.21
N PHE A 194 15.67 25.07 22.15
CA PHE A 194 14.86 23.86 22.13
C PHE A 194 15.29 22.96 20.98
N MET A 195 14.82 21.72 21.00
CA MET A 195 15.00 20.79 19.89
C MET A 195 13.69 20.64 19.14
N THR A 196 13.74 20.58 17.82
CA THR A 196 12.51 20.41 17.04
C THR A 196 12.76 19.74 15.70
N ASP A 197 11.71 19.14 15.15
CA ASP A 197 11.69 18.67 13.76
C ASP A 197 12.08 19.80 12.79
N GLN A 198 13.04 19.51 11.92
CA GLN A 198 13.59 20.49 10.98
C GLN A 198 12.58 20.96 9.91
N ARG A 199 11.61 20.12 9.52
CA ARG A 199 10.58 20.50 8.53
C ARG A 199 9.54 21.40 9.18
N TRP A 200 9.14 21.08 10.40
CA TRP A 200 8.30 21.95 11.20
C TRP A 200 8.96 23.32 11.41
N LEU A 201 10.26 23.35 11.76
CA LEU A 201 11.00 24.61 11.91
C LEU A 201 10.95 25.48 10.66
N LEU A 202 11.19 24.89 9.48
CA LEU A 202 11.15 25.63 8.21
C LEU A 202 9.76 26.22 7.95
N SER A 203 8.70 25.45 8.21
CA SER A 203 7.32 25.90 8.03
C SER A 203 6.93 26.98 9.03
N GLU A 204 7.22 26.76 10.32
CA GLU A 204 6.82 27.66 11.39
C GLU A 204 7.58 28.98 11.33
N TYR A 205 8.89 28.93 11.06
CA TYR A 205 9.69 30.12 10.87
C TYR A 205 9.20 30.87 9.63
N ALA A 206 8.86 30.23 8.51
CA ALA A 206 8.34 30.95 7.34
C ALA A 206 6.98 31.63 7.58
N ASN A 207 6.08 31.01 8.37
CA ASN A 207 4.69 31.44 8.51
C ASN A 207 4.40 32.33 9.73
N TYR A 208 5.13 32.18 10.84
CA TYR A 208 4.83 32.89 12.09
C TYR A 208 5.79 34.06 12.34
N THR A 209 5.27 35.28 12.21
CA THR A 209 5.99 36.53 12.52
C THR A 209 6.48 36.60 13.97
N ASN A 210 5.90 35.85 14.91
CA ASN A 210 6.25 35.91 16.32
C ASN A 210 7.61 35.26 16.66
N LEU A 211 8.12 34.34 15.83
CA LEU A 211 9.51 33.86 15.94
C LEU A 211 10.52 34.90 15.44
N HIS A 212 10.10 35.72 14.47
CA HIS A 212 10.93 36.77 13.84
C HIS A 212 10.95 38.08 14.62
N ASN A 213 9.84 38.42 15.28
CA ASN A 213 9.61 39.77 15.78
C ASN A 213 10.17 39.93 17.21
N LEU A 214 11.49 39.81 17.32
CA LEU A 214 12.28 40.09 18.53
C LEU A 214 12.41 41.59 18.82
N SER A 215 11.84 42.46 17.97
CA SER A 215 11.86 43.91 18.14
C SER A 215 10.95 44.41 19.28
N THR A 216 10.02 43.56 19.73
CA THR A 216 9.33 43.70 21.00
C THR A 216 9.93 42.71 21.99
N PRO A 217 10.22 43.10 23.25
CA PRO A 217 10.66 42.15 24.26
C PRO A 217 9.60 41.06 24.34
N ILE A 218 9.97 39.85 23.89
CA ILE A 218 9.09 38.69 23.85
C ILE A 218 8.76 38.38 25.31
N ARG A 219 7.64 38.93 25.79
CA ARG A 219 7.10 38.58 27.10
C ARG A 219 6.71 37.12 27.00
N PHE A 220 7.49 36.25 27.65
CA PHE A 220 7.16 34.90 28.09
C PHE A 220 5.81 34.39 27.57
N GLN A 221 5.74 33.95 26.31
CA GLN A 221 4.59 33.18 25.87
C GLN A 221 4.83 31.75 26.40
N SER A 222 4.30 31.48 27.59
CA SER A 222 4.39 30.18 28.28
C SER A 222 3.85 29.00 27.47
N ASP A 223 3.18 29.27 26.34
CA ASP A 223 2.44 28.30 25.56
C ASP A 223 3.17 27.89 24.27
N LEU A 224 4.38 28.42 24.02
CA LEU A 224 5.14 28.02 22.83
C LEU A 224 5.65 26.58 23.00
N ARG A 225 5.13 25.69 22.15
CA ARG A 225 5.50 24.28 22.10
C ARG A 225 6.04 23.91 20.74
N ALA A 226 6.98 22.98 20.71
CA ALA A 226 7.62 22.51 19.48
C ALA A 226 7.59 20.97 19.41
N PRO A 227 7.41 20.38 18.22
CA PRO A 227 7.43 18.93 18.05
C PRO A 227 8.85 18.39 18.15
N LEU A 228 9.04 17.42 19.04
CA LEU A 228 10.27 16.69 19.25
C LEU A 228 10.11 15.25 18.79
N VAL A 229 10.97 14.81 17.88
CA VAL A 229 10.97 13.44 17.36
C VAL A 229 11.92 12.56 18.17
N LEU A 230 11.40 11.55 18.83
CA LEU A 230 12.18 10.59 19.60
C LEU A 230 12.28 9.27 18.83
N GLU A 231 13.45 8.67 18.82
CA GLU A 231 13.68 7.30 18.34
C GLU A 231 13.50 6.36 19.53
N TRP A 232 12.52 5.47 19.45
CA TRP A 232 12.19 4.54 20.53
C TRP A 232 12.74 3.14 20.24
N GLU A 233 13.11 2.45 21.31
CA GLU A 233 13.68 1.12 21.30
C GLU A 233 12.80 0.19 22.14
N PHE A 234 12.54 -1.01 21.64
CA PHE A 234 11.78 -2.04 22.35
C PHE A 234 12.40 -3.40 22.04
N GLU A 235 12.91 -4.05 23.07
CA GLU A 235 13.58 -5.34 22.95
C GLU A 235 12.57 -6.48 23.05
N ILE A 236 12.60 -7.39 22.07
CA ILE A 236 11.82 -8.63 22.09
C ILE A 236 12.73 -9.75 22.56
N SER A 237 12.31 -10.51 23.57
CA SER A 237 13.10 -11.62 24.13
C SER A 237 13.25 -12.83 23.19
N ASN A 238 12.36 -13.00 22.20
CA ASN A 238 12.43 -14.06 21.18
C ASN A 238 11.71 -13.67 19.87
N PRO A 239 12.36 -12.91 18.96
CA PRO A 239 11.73 -12.41 17.74
C PRO A 239 11.44 -13.47 16.66
N THR A 240 12.17 -14.59 16.67
CA THR A 240 12.12 -15.63 15.62
C THR A 240 10.86 -16.49 15.63
N THR A 241 10.00 -16.38 16.65
CA THR A 241 8.81 -17.23 16.80
C THR A 241 7.59 -16.73 16.05
N LEU A 242 7.59 -15.48 15.56
CA LEU A 242 6.44 -14.89 14.88
C LEU A 242 6.49 -15.12 13.35
N PRO A 243 5.46 -15.74 12.74
CA PRO A 243 5.34 -15.84 11.29
C PRO A 243 5.33 -14.46 10.64
N GLY A 244 5.93 -14.33 9.45
CA GLY A 244 5.92 -13.06 8.72
C GLY A 244 6.77 -11.93 9.31
N VAL A 245 7.46 -12.12 10.44
CA VAL A 245 8.32 -11.09 11.06
C VAL A 245 9.79 -11.29 10.66
N GLN A 246 10.48 -10.19 10.38
CA GLN A 246 11.94 -10.13 10.25
C GLN A 246 12.49 -9.14 11.26
N CYS A 247 13.54 -9.55 11.99
CA CYS A 247 14.23 -8.70 12.94
C CYS A 247 15.73 -8.71 12.67
N ASP A 248 16.30 -7.53 12.61
CA ASP A 248 17.73 -7.31 12.38
C ASP A 248 18.34 -6.66 13.61
N LYS A 249 19.53 -7.13 14.01
CA LYS A 249 20.34 -6.46 15.02
C LYS A 249 21.16 -5.36 14.35
N ILE A 250 21.00 -4.14 14.81
CA ILE A 250 21.78 -2.99 14.37
C ILE A 250 22.82 -2.72 15.45
N ASP A 251 24.06 -3.06 15.14
CA ASP A 251 25.21 -2.75 15.98
C ASP A 251 25.65 -1.31 15.72
N PHE A 252 25.71 -0.50 16.78
CA PHE A 252 26.22 0.86 16.71
C PHE A 252 27.65 0.88 17.25
N PRO A 253 28.68 0.94 16.37
CA PRO A 253 30.06 1.06 16.82
C PRO A 253 30.26 2.44 17.46
N PHE A 254 30.29 2.49 18.79
CA PHE A 254 30.45 3.72 19.56
C PHE A 254 31.93 4.09 19.70
N ILE A 255 32.58 4.38 18.56
CA ILE A 255 34.04 4.58 18.51
C ILE A 255 34.49 5.89 19.19
N LEU A 256 33.60 6.85 19.45
CA LEU A 256 34.02 8.20 19.84
C LEU A 256 34.08 8.50 21.35
N LEU A 257 33.60 7.63 22.25
CA LEU A 257 33.61 7.94 23.70
C LEU A 257 33.89 6.72 24.61
N GLY A 258 34.53 5.66 24.11
CA GLY A 258 34.97 4.54 24.97
C GLY A 258 33.84 3.77 25.67
N GLY A 259 32.61 3.86 25.16
CA GLY A 259 31.46 3.11 25.64
C GLY A 259 31.35 1.71 25.05
N GLU A 260 30.51 0.87 25.65
CA GLU A 260 30.22 -0.48 25.14
C GLU A 260 29.50 -0.43 23.78
N ASN A 261 29.74 -1.43 22.93
CA ASN A 261 28.99 -1.62 21.69
C ASN A 261 27.52 -1.80 22.03
N MET A 262 26.67 -0.88 21.57
CA MET A 262 25.25 -0.94 21.83
C MET A 262 24.53 -1.48 20.60
N SER A 263 23.86 -2.63 20.73
CA SER A 263 23.04 -3.24 19.68
C SER A 263 21.57 -2.93 19.93
N SER A 264 20.83 -2.51 18.91
CA SER A 264 19.37 -2.42 18.97
C SER A 264 18.73 -3.44 18.04
N THR A 265 17.64 -4.09 18.44
CA THR A 265 16.92 -5.06 17.60
C THR A 265 15.72 -4.38 16.96
N VAL A 266 15.70 -4.34 15.62
CA VAL A 266 14.64 -3.69 14.86
C VAL A 266 13.83 -4.74 14.12
N CYS A 267 12.52 -4.76 14.37
CA CYS A 267 11.59 -5.70 13.75
C CYS A 267 10.63 -5.02 12.77
N SER A 268 10.35 -5.71 11.67
CA SER A 268 9.41 -5.32 10.61
C SER A 268 8.66 -6.53 10.06
N CYS A 269 7.49 -6.31 9.46
CA CYS A 269 6.82 -7.37 8.70
C CYS A 269 7.58 -7.61 7.39
N LYS A 270 7.73 -8.87 7.02
CA LYS A 270 8.30 -9.29 5.74
C LYS A 270 7.47 -8.74 4.58
N HIS A 271 8.09 -8.66 3.42
CA HIS A 271 7.35 -8.37 2.19
C HIS A 271 6.19 -9.36 2.00
N GLY A 272 5.01 -8.87 1.63
CA GLY A 272 3.78 -9.65 1.53
C GLY A 272 3.03 -9.82 2.85
N TYR A 273 3.49 -9.19 3.93
CA TYR A 273 2.82 -9.19 5.24
C TYR A 273 2.55 -7.77 5.74
N GLN A 274 1.49 -7.61 6.53
CA GLN A 274 1.08 -6.35 7.17
C GLN A 274 0.76 -6.55 8.66
N GLY A 275 0.64 -5.45 9.40
CA GLY A 275 0.29 -5.46 10.82
C GLY A 275 1.43 -5.01 11.72
N ASN A 276 1.51 -5.61 12.91
CA ASN A 276 2.45 -5.18 13.94
C ASN A 276 3.55 -6.24 14.17
N PRO A 277 4.83 -5.95 13.87
CA PRO A 277 5.93 -6.90 14.01
C PRO A 277 6.24 -7.33 15.44
N TYR A 278 5.67 -6.65 16.44
CA TYR A 278 5.80 -6.97 17.86
C TYR A 278 4.63 -7.80 18.40
N LEU A 279 3.59 -8.02 17.61
CA LEU A 279 2.43 -8.84 17.95
C LEU A 279 2.25 -10.00 16.96
N SER A 280 1.95 -9.66 15.71
CA SER A 280 1.71 -10.58 14.61
C SER A 280 1.75 -9.83 13.29
N CYS A 281 2.39 -10.44 12.29
CA CYS A 281 2.29 -10.01 10.90
C CYS A 281 1.38 -10.98 10.16
N GLU A 282 0.37 -10.44 9.50
CA GLU A 282 -0.63 -11.20 8.75
C GLU A 282 -0.30 -11.12 7.25
N ASP A 283 -0.58 -12.21 6.55
CA ASP A 283 -0.46 -12.29 5.10
C ASP A 283 -1.35 -11.23 4.43
N ILE A 284 -0.81 -10.51 3.45
CA ILE A 284 -1.59 -9.57 2.66
C ILE A 284 -2.30 -10.37 1.58
N ASP A 285 -3.64 -10.38 1.60
CA ASP A 285 -4.40 -10.90 0.47
C ASP A 285 -4.45 -9.88 -0.66
N GLU A 286 -3.51 -9.95 -1.61
CA GLU A 286 -3.50 -9.02 -2.74
C GLU A 286 -4.69 -9.22 -3.67
N CYS A 287 -5.41 -10.35 -3.59
CA CYS A 287 -6.59 -10.61 -4.42
C CYS A 287 -7.84 -9.88 -3.91
N GLU A 288 -7.92 -9.55 -2.62
CA GLU A 288 -9.00 -8.73 -2.05
C GLU A 288 -8.83 -7.23 -2.32
N SER A 289 -7.61 -6.78 -2.59
CA SER A 289 -7.31 -5.38 -2.86
C SER A 289 -7.17 -5.09 -4.35
N SER A 290 -8.09 -4.31 -4.91
CA SER A 290 -8.04 -3.89 -6.32
C SER A 290 -6.77 -3.12 -6.71
N SER A 291 -6.09 -2.46 -5.76
CA SER A 291 -4.84 -1.73 -6.00
C SER A 291 -3.59 -2.59 -5.91
N LEU A 292 -3.67 -3.76 -5.24
CA LEU A 292 -2.55 -4.69 -5.10
C LEU A 292 -2.66 -5.88 -6.08
N ASN A 293 -3.87 -6.18 -6.55
CA ASN A 293 -4.12 -7.24 -7.54
C ASN A 293 -3.54 -6.87 -8.91
N ASN A 294 -2.29 -7.25 -9.13
CA ASN A 294 -1.57 -7.00 -10.40
C ASN A 294 -1.69 -8.18 -11.39
N CYS A 295 -2.82 -8.91 -11.40
CA CYS A 295 -3.06 -9.95 -12.42
C CYS A 295 -3.59 -9.34 -13.73
N PRO A 296 -2.80 -9.29 -14.82
CA PRO A 296 -3.25 -8.66 -16.07
C PRO A 296 -4.34 -9.46 -16.79
N THR A 297 -4.26 -10.80 -16.74
CA THR A 297 -5.29 -11.72 -17.21
C THR A 297 -5.28 -12.96 -16.33
N GLY A 298 -6.46 -13.54 -16.08
CA GLY A 298 -6.60 -14.75 -15.25
C GLY A 298 -7.20 -14.49 -13.86
N THR A 299 -7.33 -15.56 -13.09
CA THR A 299 -7.90 -15.53 -11.73
C THR A 299 -6.78 -15.35 -10.71
N CYS A 300 -6.91 -14.37 -9.82
CA CYS A 300 -6.00 -14.18 -8.71
C CYS A 300 -6.21 -15.27 -7.65
N VAL A 301 -5.13 -15.85 -7.16
CA VAL A 301 -5.12 -16.84 -6.09
C VAL A 301 -4.11 -16.39 -5.04
N ASN A 302 -4.61 -16.06 -3.85
CA ASN A 302 -3.78 -15.67 -2.71
C ASN A 302 -2.91 -16.85 -2.25
N LYS A 303 -1.67 -16.55 -1.84
CA LYS A 303 -0.71 -17.50 -1.28
C LYS A 303 -0.02 -16.87 -0.08
N VAL A 304 0.48 -17.70 0.82
CA VAL A 304 1.24 -17.19 1.97
C VAL A 304 2.49 -16.45 1.49
N GLY A 305 2.53 -15.14 1.76
CA GLY A 305 3.55 -14.16 1.42
C GLY A 305 3.47 -13.56 0.02
N SER A 306 2.48 -13.90 -0.82
CA SER A 306 2.35 -13.42 -2.21
C SER A 306 1.05 -13.85 -2.88
N PHE A 307 0.79 -13.45 -4.12
CA PHE A 307 -0.32 -13.97 -4.93
C PHE A 307 0.16 -14.64 -6.21
N SER A 308 -0.72 -15.39 -6.87
CA SER A 308 -0.46 -15.94 -8.21
C SER A 308 -1.64 -15.77 -9.14
N CYS A 309 -1.35 -15.50 -10.41
CA CYS A 309 -2.34 -15.34 -11.46
C CYS A 309 -2.45 -16.64 -12.26
N GLN A 310 -3.58 -17.34 -12.13
CA GLN A 310 -3.84 -18.51 -12.96
C GLN A 310 -4.50 -18.08 -14.27
N ALA A 311 -3.84 -18.37 -15.38
CA ALA A 311 -4.45 -18.17 -16.70
C ALA A 311 -5.73 -19.00 -16.82
N GLN A 312 -6.79 -18.41 -17.38
CA GLN A 312 -7.95 -19.21 -17.75
C GLN A 312 -7.53 -20.15 -18.86
N ALA A 313 -7.63 -21.45 -18.62
CA ALA A 313 -7.40 -22.44 -19.66
C ALA A 313 -8.38 -22.12 -20.80
N SER A 314 -7.85 -21.59 -21.91
CA SER A 314 -8.63 -21.51 -23.14
C SER A 314 -8.99 -22.95 -23.50
N ASP A 315 -10.29 -23.23 -23.51
CA ASP A 315 -10.86 -24.55 -23.73
C ASP A 315 -10.66 -24.97 -25.21
N SER A 316 -9.41 -25.13 -25.63
CA SER A 316 -9.01 -25.50 -26.98
C SER A 316 -9.26 -26.99 -27.27
N LYS A 317 -9.65 -27.77 -26.25
CA LYS A 317 -9.90 -29.21 -26.35
C LYS A 317 -11.28 -29.57 -26.92
N ARG A 318 -12.13 -28.60 -27.29
CA ARG A 318 -13.46 -28.87 -27.87
C ARG A 318 -13.49 -28.96 -29.40
N ARG A 319 -12.36 -28.78 -30.12
CA ARG A 319 -12.35 -28.84 -31.60
C ARG A 319 -12.07 -30.21 -32.22
N THR A 320 -11.64 -31.21 -31.46
CA THR A 320 -11.26 -32.53 -32.02
C THR A 320 -12.37 -33.58 -31.98
N LYS A 321 -13.46 -33.36 -31.21
CA LYS A 321 -14.57 -34.32 -31.10
C LYS A 321 -15.50 -34.42 -32.34
N PRO A 322 -15.76 -33.37 -33.15
CA PRO A 322 -16.65 -33.53 -34.32
C PRO A 322 -15.99 -34.26 -35.50
N VAL A 323 -14.66 -34.31 -35.57
CA VAL A 323 -13.94 -34.97 -36.68
C VAL A 323 -14.03 -36.50 -36.58
N ILE A 324 -13.96 -37.06 -35.37
CA ILE A 324 -14.00 -38.52 -35.16
C ILE A 324 -15.39 -39.10 -35.46
N ILE A 325 -16.46 -38.33 -35.16
CA ILE A 325 -17.85 -38.75 -35.43
C ILE A 325 -18.16 -38.69 -36.94
N GLY A 326 -17.60 -37.71 -37.67
CA GLY A 326 -17.77 -37.62 -39.13
C GLY A 326 -17.15 -38.79 -39.89
N VAL A 327 -15.96 -39.25 -39.48
CA VAL A 327 -15.24 -40.35 -40.15
C VAL A 327 -15.89 -41.72 -39.88
N SER A 328 -16.44 -41.95 -38.68
CA SER A 328 -17.10 -43.22 -38.36
C SER A 328 -18.47 -43.38 -39.04
N CYS A 329 -19.26 -42.31 -39.16
CA CYS A 329 -20.52 -42.34 -39.90
C CYS A 329 -20.32 -42.53 -41.41
N GLY A 330 -19.28 -41.93 -42.00
CA GLY A 330 -18.96 -42.09 -43.42
C GLY A 330 -18.57 -43.53 -43.80
N LEU A 331 -17.74 -44.19 -42.99
CA LEU A 331 -17.35 -45.58 -43.19
C LEU A 331 -18.52 -46.56 -42.98
N GLY A 332 -19.36 -46.33 -41.97
CA GLY A 332 -20.56 -47.14 -41.75
C GLY A 332 -21.55 -47.08 -42.92
N GLY A 333 -21.76 -45.89 -43.50
CA GLY A 333 -22.61 -45.72 -44.68
C GLY A 333 -22.10 -46.46 -45.92
N LEU A 334 -20.79 -46.47 -46.15
CA LEU A 334 -20.18 -47.17 -47.28
C LEU A 334 -20.30 -48.70 -47.17
N VAL A 335 -20.18 -49.25 -45.96
CA VAL A 335 -20.34 -50.70 -45.74
C VAL A 335 -21.80 -51.12 -45.96
N LEU A 336 -22.77 -50.32 -45.53
CA LEU A 336 -24.19 -50.60 -45.75
C LEU A 336 -24.56 -50.53 -47.24
N LEU A 337 -24.04 -49.55 -47.99
CA LEU A 337 -24.22 -49.46 -49.44
C LEU A 337 -23.57 -50.65 -50.16
N GLY A 338 -22.35 -51.05 -49.76
CA GLY A 338 -21.70 -52.24 -50.28
C GLY A 338 -22.52 -53.52 -50.03
N GLY A 339 -23.05 -53.69 -48.83
CA GLY A 339 -23.92 -54.82 -48.48
C GLY A 339 -25.24 -54.84 -49.26
N ALA A 340 -25.86 -53.67 -49.48
CA ALA A 340 -27.07 -53.53 -50.27
C ALA A 340 -26.83 -53.88 -51.77
N LEU A 341 -25.68 -53.49 -52.33
CA LEU A 341 -25.32 -53.83 -53.71
C LEU A 341 -25.03 -55.32 -53.89
N VAL A 342 -24.35 -55.95 -52.94
CA VAL A 342 -24.08 -57.40 -52.98
C VAL A 342 -25.38 -58.20 -52.85
N SER A 343 -26.25 -57.84 -51.91
CA SER A 343 -27.54 -58.51 -51.74
C SER A 343 -28.46 -58.32 -52.95
N SER A 344 -28.48 -57.14 -53.57
CA SER A 344 -29.19 -56.88 -54.82
C SER A 344 -28.66 -57.75 -55.98
N ASN A 345 -27.33 -57.88 -56.11
CA ASN A 345 -26.72 -58.73 -57.14
C ASN A 345 -27.00 -60.22 -56.91
N VAL A 346 -27.04 -60.68 -55.65
CA VAL A 346 -27.41 -62.07 -55.31
C VAL A 346 -28.89 -62.33 -55.58
N ALA A 347 -29.77 -61.38 -55.27
CA ALA A 347 -31.19 -61.46 -55.59
C ALA A 347 -31.43 -61.47 -57.10
N ARG A 348 -30.72 -60.62 -57.86
CA ARG A 348 -30.77 -60.58 -59.33
C ARG A 348 -30.35 -61.91 -59.96
N LYS A 349 -29.27 -62.52 -59.49
CA LYS A 349 -28.84 -63.86 -59.93
C LYS A 349 -29.84 -64.97 -59.60
N ARG A 350 -30.59 -64.86 -58.49
CA ARG A 350 -31.67 -65.80 -58.14
C ARG A 350 -32.93 -65.61 -59.00
N ILE A 351 -33.23 -64.38 -59.41
CA ILE A 351 -34.33 -64.09 -60.34
C ILE A 351 -34.00 -64.62 -61.73
N GLU A 352 -32.76 -64.44 -62.21
CA GLU A 352 -32.31 -64.99 -63.50
C GLU A 352 -32.28 -66.54 -63.53
N ALA A 353 -32.04 -67.20 -62.39
CA ALA A 353 -32.09 -68.67 -62.28
C ALA A 353 -33.52 -69.25 -62.21
N ASN A 354 -34.52 -68.45 -61.80
CA ASN A 354 -35.92 -68.85 -61.77
C ASN A 354 -36.66 -68.52 -63.08
N LEU A 355 -36.06 -67.72 -63.97
CA LEU A 355 -36.64 -67.33 -65.26
C LEU A 355 -36.28 -68.30 -66.42
N SER A 356 -35.64 -69.44 -66.14
CA SER A 356 -35.32 -70.49 -67.12
C SER A 356 -36.21 -71.75 -67.01
N ASN A 357 -37.22 -71.74 -66.13
CA ASN A 357 -38.08 -72.91 -65.87
C ASN A 357 -39.58 -72.68 -66.18
N LEU A 358 -39.94 -71.63 -66.92
CA LEU A 358 -41.33 -71.36 -67.30
C LEU A 358 -41.41 -70.64 -68.65
N GLN A 359 -41.19 -71.37 -69.76
CA GLN A 359 -41.79 -71.02 -71.05
C GLN A 359 -41.79 -72.22 -72.02
N THR A 360 -42.85 -73.04 -71.95
CA THR A 360 -43.34 -73.91 -73.04
C THR A 360 -44.83 -73.67 -73.19
N CYS A 361 -45.28 -73.60 -74.45
CA CYS A 361 -46.65 -73.56 -74.99
C CYS A 361 -47.26 -72.16 -75.31
N ASP A 362 -47.04 -71.75 -76.57
CA ASP A 362 -48.00 -71.45 -77.67
C ASP A 362 -49.25 -70.58 -77.49
N GLU A 363 -49.23 -69.46 -78.25
CA GLU A 363 -50.07 -69.10 -79.43
C GLU A 363 -51.59 -68.76 -79.33
N GLU A 364 -51.95 -67.77 -80.19
CA GLU A 364 -53.28 -67.21 -80.59
C GLU A 364 -53.97 -66.22 -79.61
N THR A 365 -54.55 -65.07 -79.98
CA THR A 365 -54.96 -64.44 -81.25
C THR A 365 -55.20 -62.91 -81.06
N GLU A 366 -55.12 -62.16 -82.15
CA GLU A 366 -55.37 -60.70 -82.34
C GLU A 366 -56.88 -60.31 -82.24
N PRO A 367 -57.30 -59.02 -82.13
CA PRO A 367 -57.27 -58.09 -83.28
C PRO A 367 -57.03 -56.59 -82.99
N ALA A 368 -56.69 -55.86 -84.06
CA ALA A 368 -56.38 -54.44 -84.15
C ALA A 368 -57.59 -53.48 -84.22
N MET A 369 -57.40 -52.21 -83.84
CA MET A 369 -58.04 -51.03 -84.47
C MET A 369 -57.33 -49.69 -84.13
N SER A 370 -56.60 -49.10 -85.11
CA SER A 370 -56.60 -47.69 -85.59
C SER A 370 -56.45 -46.51 -84.57
N ILE A 371 -55.64 -45.43 -84.67
CA ILE A 371 -55.32 -44.39 -85.70
C ILE A 371 -54.22 -43.48 -85.04
N ALA A 372 -53.02 -43.26 -85.61
CA ALA A 372 -52.58 -42.07 -86.40
C ALA A 372 -52.90 -40.68 -85.75
N VAL A 373 -52.07 -39.61 -85.71
CA VAL A 373 -50.88 -39.21 -86.46
C VAL A 373 -50.37 -37.83 -85.92
N TYR A 374 -49.05 -37.60 -86.03
CA TYR A 374 -48.27 -36.34 -86.15
C TYR A 374 -48.12 -35.38 -84.94
N ASP A 375 -46.89 -35.19 -84.42
CA ASP A 375 -45.76 -34.34 -84.90
C ASP A 375 -45.92 -32.86 -84.45
N SER A 376 -44.93 -32.06 -84.07
CA SER A 376 -43.48 -32.15 -84.19
C SER A 376 -42.84 -30.88 -83.58
N LEU A 377 -41.52 -30.95 -83.32
CA LEU A 377 -40.47 -29.90 -83.49
C LEU A 377 -40.51 -28.62 -82.61
N TYR A 378 -39.43 -27.91 -82.29
CA TYR A 378 -37.95 -28.07 -82.31
C TYR A 378 -37.31 -26.72 -81.92
N SER A 379 -35.99 -26.74 -81.70
CA SER A 379 -35.00 -25.64 -81.68
C SER A 379 -34.90 -24.78 -80.41
N ASP A 380 -33.77 -24.78 -79.69
CA ASP A 380 -32.42 -24.19 -80.02
C ASP A 380 -32.41 -22.66 -79.88
N THR A 381 -31.35 -21.92 -79.53
CA THR A 381 -29.95 -22.12 -79.10
C THR A 381 -29.42 -20.73 -78.67
N THR A 382 -28.17 -20.69 -78.18
CA THR A 382 -27.22 -19.54 -78.11
C THR A 382 -27.41 -18.55 -76.95
N GLY A 383 -26.39 -17.96 -76.32
CA GLY A 383 -24.92 -18.01 -76.46
C GLY A 383 -24.27 -16.76 -75.83
N PHE A 384 -23.00 -16.90 -75.36
CA PHE A 384 -21.93 -15.88 -75.22
C PHE A 384 -22.03 -14.75 -74.14
N SER A 385 -21.10 -14.71 -73.16
CA SER A 385 -19.85 -13.89 -73.01
C SER A 385 -20.10 -12.47 -72.43
N THR A 386 -19.23 -11.73 -71.72
CA THR A 386 -17.76 -11.58 -71.64
C THR A 386 -17.42 -10.57 -70.50
N THR A 387 -16.17 -10.60 -69.99
CA THR A 387 -15.26 -9.49 -69.53
C THR A 387 -15.72 -8.50 -68.43
N ALA A 388 -15.03 -8.41 -67.28
CA ALA A 388 -13.75 -7.75 -66.96
C ALA A 388 -13.84 -6.22 -66.74
N ASP A 389 -13.45 -5.71 -65.55
CA ASP A 389 -12.47 -4.62 -65.32
C ASP A 389 -12.30 -4.35 -63.80
N SER A 390 -11.06 -4.30 -63.24
CA SER A 390 -10.25 -3.13 -62.84
C SER A 390 -10.83 -2.34 -61.63
N SER A 391 -10.12 -1.80 -60.64
CA SER A 391 -8.78 -1.20 -60.54
C SER A 391 -8.38 -0.95 -59.05
N GLU A 392 -7.10 -1.21 -58.70
CA GLU A 392 -6.11 -0.31 -58.01
C GLU A 392 -6.52 0.67 -56.89
N PHE A 393 -6.06 0.53 -55.61
CA PHE A 393 -4.84 1.08 -54.93
C PHE A 393 -5.14 2.31 -54.01
N PRO A 394 -4.20 2.89 -53.22
CA PRO A 394 -3.71 2.53 -51.86
C PRO A 394 -3.76 3.69 -50.83
N PHE A 395 -3.15 3.53 -49.63
CA PHE A 395 -2.26 4.44 -48.85
C PHE A 395 -2.27 3.98 -47.37
N LEU A 396 -1.25 3.30 -46.80
CA LEU A 396 0.05 3.78 -46.26
C LEU A 396 -0.07 5.12 -45.50
N SER A 397 0.43 5.35 -44.28
CA SER A 397 1.66 4.96 -43.56
C SER A 397 1.51 5.41 -42.09
N ARG A 398 1.94 4.67 -41.05
CA ARG A 398 3.27 4.54 -40.41
C ARG A 398 3.88 5.81 -39.77
N SER A 399 4.52 5.56 -38.62
CA SER A 399 5.33 6.38 -37.69
C SER A 399 4.51 7.05 -36.58
N SER A 400 4.93 7.02 -35.32
CA SER A 400 6.27 6.87 -34.70
C SER A 400 6.21 6.18 -33.36
#